data_AF-A0A819HK92-F1
#
_entry.id   AF-A0A819HK92-F1
#
_cell.length_a   1.000
_cell.length_b   1.000
_cell.length_c   1.000
_cell.angle_alpha   90.00
_cell.angle_beta   90.00
_cell.angle_gamma   90.00
#
_symmetry.space_group_name_H-M   'P 1'
#
loop_
_entity.id
_entity.type
_entity.pdbx_description
1 polymer ?
#
loop_
_entity_poly.entity_id
_entity_poly.type
_entity_poly.pdbx_seq_one_letter_code
_entity_poly.pdbx_strand_id
1 'polypeptide(L)'
;CVAPAEKNKLSSLLTDKTIEALAFLHLFPDGRSPYDEEREISLKWKEYCKARLCSPDFRFAADSSNPQYWHQRLKDLFGMTRQLGFPTFFITLSSADLRWKEFIDTFVRHSEFAIKESYAFEQKAKLLRANPVLAARLFERRFTSLMNLFVTGGACCLGNVKDWFARIELQLRGSPHSYMPTWVEGAPKYYGP
;
A
#
# COMPACT_ATOMS: atom_id res chain seq x y z
N CYS A 1 -24.66 -15.92 24.36
CA CYS A 1 -24.02 -16.11 23.04
C CYS A 1 -22.57 -16.50 23.29
N VAL A 2 -22.25 -17.78 23.09
CA VAL A 2 -20.89 -18.30 23.27
C VAL A 2 -20.12 -17.99 22.00
N ALA A 3 -18.97 -17.33 22.12
CA ALA A 3 -18.14 -17.03 20.95
C ALA A 3 -17.55 -18.34 20.41
N PRO A 4 -17.45 -18.56 19.09
CA PRO A 4 -16.97 -19.82 18.50
C PRO A 4 -15.59 -20.31 18.98
N ALA A 5 -14.80 -19.44 19.62
CA ALA A 5 -13.45 -19.71 20.11
C ALA A 5 -13.34 -19.83 21.66
N GLU A 6 -14.45 -19.76 22.41
CA GLU A 6 -14.44 -19.60 23.87
C GLU A 6 -13.81 -20.77 24.65
N LYS A 7 -13.65 -21.95 24.03
CA LYS A 7 -12.99 -23.12 24.63
C LYS A 7 -11.60 -23.45 24.05
N ASN A 8 -11.12 -22.67 23.09
CA ASN A 8 -9.82 -22.90 22.47
C ASN A 8 -8.78 -21.93 23.05
N LYS A 9 -7.66 -22.48 23.55
CA LYS A 9 -6.47 -21.66 23.79
C LYS A 9 -6.01 -21.12 22.45
N LEU A 10 -6.05 -19.81 22.26
CA LEU A 10 -5.40 -19.16 21.13
C LEU A 10 -3.91 -19.55 21.18
N SER A 11 -3.45 -20.30 20.17
CA SER A 11 -2.02 -20.43 19.93
C SER A 11 -1.48 -19.01 19.73
N SER A 12 -0.35 -18.68 20.36
CA SER A 12 0.23 -17.36 20.16
C SER A 12 0.54 -17.19 18.68
N LEU A 13 0.13 -16.05 18.12
CA LEU A 13 0.33 -15.72 16.70
C LEU A 13 1.80 -15.86 16.27
N LEU A 14 2.73 -15.73 17.22
CA LEU A 14 4.18 -15.77 16.97
C LEU A 14 4.78 -17.18 17.09
N THR A 15 4.03 -18.15 17.63
CA THR A 15 4.54 -19.52 17.86
C THR A 15 3.99 -20.55 16.89
N ASP A 16 2.92 -20.23 16.18
CA ASP A 16 2.27 -21.18 15.29
C ASP A 16 2.99 -21.21 13.93
N LYS A 17 3.74 -22.29 13.69
CA LYS A 17 4.52 -22.49 12.44
C LYS A 17 3.64 -22.52 11.19
N THR A 18 2.34 -22.74 11.35
CA THR A 18 1.38 -22.77 10.23
C THR A 18 0.72 -21.42 9.97
N ILE A 19 1.02 -20.39 10.76
CA ILE A 19 0.29 -19.12 10.72
C ILE A 19 0.40 -18.42 9.38
N GLU A 20 1.55 -18.48 8.69
CA GLU A 20 1.71 -17.85 7.38
C GLU A 20 0.76 -18.49 6.35
N ALA A 21 0.66 -19.82 6.36
CA ALA A 21 -0.25 -20.55 5.48
C ALA A 21 -1.72 -20.29 5.81
N LEU A 22 -2.04 -20.14 7.10
CA LEU A 22 -3.40 -19.83 7.57
C LEU A 22 -3.81 -18.37 7.34
N ALA A 23 -2.88 -17.43 7.47
CA ALA A 23 -3.12 -16.01 7.25
C ALA A 23 -3.33 -15.69 5.75
N PHE A 24 -2.72 -16.49 4.87
CA PHE A 24 -2.75 -16.28 3.42
C PHE A 24 -3.19 -17.56 2.68
N LEU A 25 -4.36 -18.11 3.00
CA LEU A 25 -4.91 -19.33 2.38
C LEU A 25 -4.91 -19.31 0.84
N HIS A 26 -5.11 -18.15 0.22
CA HIS A 26 -5.08 -18.01 -1.25
C HIS A 26 -3.66 -18.10 -1.85
N LEU A 27 -2.64 -17.78 -1.06
CA LEU A 27 -1.23 -17.99 -1.43
C LEU A 27 -0.78 -19.43 -1.14
N PHE A 28 -1.36 -20.06 -0.13
CA PHE A 28 -1.06 -21.44 0.29
C PHE A 28 -2.30 -22.34 0.22
N PRO A 29 -2.86 -22.61 -0.98
CA PRO A 29 -4.07 -23.42 -1.13
C PRO A 29 -3.90 -24.85 -0.59
N ASP A 30 -2.68 -25.40 -0.67
CA ASP A 30 -2.35 -26.72 -0.13
C ASP A 30 -1.86 -26.67 1.33
N GLY A 31 -1.72 -25.47 1.92
CA GLY A 31 -1.19 -25.26 3.28
C GLY A 31 0.29 -25.61 3.47
N ARG A 32 1.03 -25.88 2.38
CA ARG A 32 2.40 -26.38 2.41
C ARG A 32 3.44 -25.29 2.20
N SER A 33 4.62 -25.48 2.78
CA SER A 33 5.77 -24.58 2.61
C SER A 33 5.65 -23.14 3.12
N PRO A 34 5.03 -22.88 4.28
CA PRO A 34 5.26 -21.64 5.02
C PRO A 34 6.72 -21.55 5.50
N TYR A 35 7.22 -20.36 5.80
CA TYR A 35 8.62 -20.12 6.21
C TYR A 35 9.04 -21.00 7.38
N ASP A 36 8.20 -21.14 8.41
CA ASP A 36 8.50 -21.87 9.64
C ASP A 36 8.31 -23.40 9.53
N GLU A 37 7.99 -23.93 8.34
CA GLU A 37 7.93 -25.37 8.09
C GLU A 37 9.30 -26.04 8.34
N GLU A 38 9.30 -27.19 9.03
CA GLU A 38 10.50 -27.99 9.24
C GLU A 38 11.01 -28.56 7.91
N ARG A 39 12.29 -28.34 7.63
CA ARG A 39 12.96 -28.75 6.40
C ARG A 39 14.30 -29.38 6.74
N GLU A 40 14.75 -30.29 5.89
CA GLU A 40 16.09 -30.90 6.00
C GLU A 40 17.20 -29.83 5.99
N ILE A 41 17.01 -28.77 5.21
CA ILE A 41 17.90 -27.61 5.15
C ILE A 41 17.14 -26.37 5.63
N SER A 42 17.64 -25.75 6.69
CA SER A 42 17.10 -24.48 7.19
C SER A 42 17.27 -23.38 6.15
N LEU A 43 16.18 -22.73 5.78
CA LEU A 43 16.18 -21.59 4.86
C LEU A 43 16.32 -20.29 5.64
N LYS A 44 17.20 -19.40 5.18
CA LYS A 44 17.21 -18.03 5.69
C LYS A 44 16.01 -17.28 5.09
N TRP A 45 15.44 -16.34 5.84
CA TRP A 45 14.33 -15.48 5.37
C TRP A 45 14.57 -14.89 3.97
N LYS A 46 15.79 -14.42 3.69
CA LYS A 46 16.18 -13.88 2.38
C LYS A 46 16.08 -14.91 1.23
N GLU A 47 16.41 -16.16 1.51
CA GLU A 47 16.39 -17.27 0.54
C GLU A 47 14.94 -17.71 0.30
N TYR A 48 14.15 -17.79 1.36
CA TYR A 48 12.72 -18.02 1.30
C TYR A 48 12.00 -16.96 0.45
N CYS A 49 12.19 -15.68 0.76
CA CYS A 49 11.61 -14.59 -0.01
C CYS A 49 12.09 -14.61 -1.46
N LYS A 50 13.38 -14.88 -1.72
CA LYS A 50 13.90 -14.98 -3.09
C LYS A 50 13.28 -16.14 -3.87
N ALA A 51 13.15 -17.31 -3.25
CA ALA A 51 12.54 -18.48 -3.88
C ALA A 51 11.07 -18.22 -4.24
N ARG A 52 10.31 -17.58 -3.35
CA ARG A 52 8.90 -17.22 -3.61
C ARG A 52 8.75 -16.14 -4.68
N LEU A 53 9.58 -15.09 -4.63
CA LEU A 53 9.53 -13.98 -5.58
C LEU A 53 10.01 -14.34 -6.98
N CYS A 54 11.02 -15.20 -7.09
CA CYS A 54 11.56 -15.65 -8.37
C CYS A 54 10.92 -16.95 -8.87
N SER A 55 9.88 -17.44 -8.18
CA SER A 55 9.12 -18.59 -8.66
C SER A 55 8.29 -18.22 -9.90
N PRO A 56 7.95 -19.18 -10.77
CA PRO A 56 6.99 -18.95 -11.85
C PRO A 56 5.60 -18.51 -11.36
N ASP A 57 5.32 -18.72 -10.06
CA ASP A 57 4.06 -18.35 -9.42
C ASP A 57 4.06 -16.87 -9.03
N PHE A 58 3.33 -16.07 -9.80
CA PHE A 58 3.23 -14.63 -9.61
C PHE A 58 2.36 -14.22 -8.43
N ARG A 59 1.61 -15.14 -7.79
CA ARG A 59 0.68 -14.81 -6.69
C ARG A 59 1.38 -14.10 -5.53
N PHE A 60 2.55 -14.59 -5.14
CA PHE A 60 3.36 -14.01 -4.05
C PHE A 60 3.93 -12.63 -4.41
N ALA A 61 4.25 -12.41 -5.69
CA ALA A 61 4.79 -11.15 -6.18
C ALA A 61 3.70 -10.10 -6.50
N ALA A 62 2.43 -10.52 -6.62
CA ALA A 62 1.31 -9.63 -6.92
C ALA A 62 0.55 -9.14 -5.67
N ASP A 63 0.64 -9.87 -4.55
CA ASP A 63 -0.17 -9.60 -3.36
C ASP A 63 0.49 -8.60 -2.39
N SER A 64 -0.05 -7.39 -2.31
CA SER A 64 0.44 -6.32 -1.42
C SER A 64 0.17 -6.55 0.07
N SER A 65 -0.62 -7.56 0.43
CA SER A 65 -0.81 -7.96 1.83
C SER A 65 0.36 -8.80 2.37
N ASN A 66 1.22 -9.30 1.48
CA ASN A 66 2.29 -10.21 1.81
C ASN A 66 3.65 -9.48 2.02
N PRO A 67 4.42 -9.80 3.09
CA PRO A 67 5.77 -9.29 3.28
C PRO A 67 6.72 -9.46 2.07
N GLN A 68 6.57 -10.52 1.30
CA GLN A 68 7.45 -10.80 0.16
C GLN A 68 7.27 -9.77 -0.96
N TYR A 69 6.03 -9.34 -1.25
CA TYR A 69 5.74 -8.23 -2.17
C TYR A 69 6.50 -6.96 -1.77
N TRP A 70 6.45 -6.57 -0.50
CA TRP A 70 7.12 -5.38 -0.01
C TRP A 70 8.64 -5.50 -0.09
N HIS A 71 9.19 -6.68 0.13
CA HIS A 71 10.61 -6.94 -0.04
C HIS A 71 11.06 -6.76 -1.50
N GLN A 72 10.23 -7.16 -2.47
CA GLN A 72 10.50 -6.90 -3.89
C GLN A 72 10.48 -5.41 -4.20
N ARG A 73 9.44 -4.68 -3.77
CA ARG A 73 9.33 -3.23 -3.98
C ARG A 73 10.50 -2.46 -3.38
N LEU A 74 10.99 -2.89 -2.23
CA LEU A 74 12.18 -2.32 -1.62
C LEU A 74 13.44 -2.55 -2.48
N LYS A 75 13.60 -3.74 -3.06
CA LYS A 75 14.72 -4.04 -3.98
C LYS A 75 14.64 -3.19 -5.25
N ASP A 76 13.45 -3.01 -5.80
CA ASP A 76 13.24 -2.15 -6.98
C ASP A 76 13.69 -0.72 -6.66
N LEU A 77 13.25 -0.17 -5.52
CA LEU A 77 13.64 1.16 -5.07
C LEU A 77 15.17 1.29 -4.83
N PHE A 78 15.82 0.26 -4.28
CA PHE A 78 17.29 0.22 -4.17
C PHE A 78 17.96 0.15 -5.54
N GLY A 79 17.40 -0.59 -6.49
CA GLY A 79 17.85 -0.64 -7.88
C GLY A 79 17.79 0.73 -8.54
N MET A 80 16.66 1.42 -8.41
CA MET A 80 16.47 2.78 -8.90
C MET A 80 17.50 3.74 -8.28
N THR A 81 17.67 3.71 -6.95
CA THR A 81 18.64 4.58 -6.27
C THR A 81 20.08 4.31 -6.70
N ARG A 82 20.44 3.05 -6.95
CA ARG A 82 21.79 2.69 -7.43
C ARG A 82 22.04 3.13 -8.87
N GLN A 83 21.04 3.05 -9.75
CA GLN A 83 21.19 3.37 -11.17
C GLN A 83 20.99 4.86 -11.46
N LEU A 84 20.09 5.52 -10.74
CA LEU A 84 19.69 6.91 -10.96
C LEU A 84 20.35 7.89 -9.98
N GLY A 85 20.93 7.38 -8.88
CA GLY A 85 21.45 8.18 -7.79
C GLY A 85 20.35 8.57 -6.78
N PHE A 86 20.61 9.60 -5.98
CA PHE A 86 19.62 10.10 -5.03
C PHE A 86 18.41 10.71 -5.75
N PRO A 87 17.19 10.52 -5.22
CA PRO A 87 16.00 11.15 -5.79
C PRO A 87 16.11 12.67 -5.73
N THR A 88 15.64 13.35 -6.77
CA THR A 88 15.61 14.81 -6.85
C THR A 88 14.59 15.39 -5.89
N PHE A 89 13.40 14.80 -5.86
CA PHE A 89 12.29 15.21 -4.99
C PHE A 89 11.82 14.03 -4.16
N PHE A 90 11.44 14.32 -2.92
CA PHE A 90 10.71 13.40 -2.07
C PHE A 90 9.33 13.99 -1.82
N ILE A 91 8.34 13.54 -2.60
CA ILE A 91 6.99 14.10 -2.59
C ILE A 91 6.12 13.28 -1.64
N THR A 92 5.38 13.95 -0.76
CA THR A 92 4.38 13.32 0.10
C THR A 92 3.00 13.87 -0.21
N LEU A 93 2.01 12.99 -0.36
CA LEU A 93 0.62 13.38 -0.63
C LEU A 93 -0.28 12.74 0.42
N SER A 94 -1.09 13.58 1.07
CA SER A 94 -2.11 13.12 2.01
C SER A 94 -3.47 13.25 1.39
N SER A 95 -4.33 12.26 1.61
CA SER A 95 -5.72 12.38 1.20
C SER A 95 -6.45 13.40 2.08
N ALA A 96 -7.11 14.37 1.44
CA ALA A 96 -7.91 15.40 2.11
C ALA A 96 -9.40 15.04 2.06
N ASP A 97 -9.73 13.74 2.18
CA ASP A 97 -11.03 13.17 1.81
C ASP A 97 -12.22 13.85 2.50
N LEU A 98 -12.04 14.28 3.76
CA LEU A 98 -13.07 14.93 4.55
C LEU A 98 -13.42 16.36 4.08
N ARG A 99 -12.58 16.94 3.21
CA ARG A 99 -12.79 18.26 2.61
C ARG A 99 -13.45 18.19 1.24
N TRP A 100 -13.49 17.02 0.60
CA TRP A 100 -14.04 16.86 -0.75
C TRP A 100 -15.56 16.70 -0.68
N LYS A 101 -16.29 17.80 -0.92
CA LYS A 101 -17.75 17.86 -0.81
C LYS A 101 -18.42 16.82 -1.71
N GLU A 102 -17.92 16.66 -2.94
CA GLU A 102 -18.45 15.70 -3.91
C GLU A 102 -18.37 14.27 -3.38
N PHE A 103 -17.35 13.96 -2.57
CA PHE A 103 -17.14 12.63 -2.03
C PHE A 103 -18.08 12.41 -0.84
N ILE A 104 -18.15 13.36 0.08
CA ILE A 104 -19.10 13.31 1.20
C ILE A 104 -20.53 13.18 0.70
N ASP A 105 -20.92 13.97 -0.31
CA ASP A 105 -22.26 13.92 -0.91
C ASP A 105 -22.51 12.56 -1.58
N THR A 106 -21.49 11.97 -2.23
CA THR A 106 -21.59 10.62 -2.80
C THR A 106 -21.76 9.56 -1.70
N PHE A 107 -21.00 9.62 -0.61
CA PHE A 107 -21.13 8.69 0.51
C PHE A 107 -22.49 8.79 1.18
N VAL A 108 -23.02 10.01 1.34
CA VAL A 108 -24.34 10.22 1.94
C VAL A 108 -25.43 9.57 1.10
N ARG A 109 -25.39 9.73 -0.23
CA ARG A 109 -26.35 9.08 -1.15
C ARG A 109 -26.36 7.56 -1.08
N HIS A 110 -25.24 6.95 -0.72
CA HIS A 110 -25.11 5.50 -0.54
C HIS A 110 -25.25 5.06 0.93
N SER A 111 -25.79 5.93 1.78
CA SER A 111 -25.98 5.69 3.21
C SER A 111 -27.40 6.08 3.65
N GLU A 112 -27.76 5.72 4.88
CA GLU A 112 -29.05 6.11 5.48
C GLU A 112 -29.07 7.56 6.01
N PHE A 113 -27.98 8.33 5.84
CA PHE A 113 -27.91 9.69 6.33
C PHE A 113 -28.76 10.64 5.48
N ALA A 114 -29.48 11.55 6.15
CA ALA A 114 -30.20 12.62 5.49
C ALA A 114 -29.22 13.57 4.77
N ILE A 115 -29.58 13.98 3.55
CA ILE A 115 -28.82 14.95 2.76
C ILE A 115 -28.88 16.31 3.45
N LYS A 116 -27.72 16.85 3.78
CA LYS A 116 -27.50 18.16 4.39
C LYS A 116 -26.50 18.96 3.57
N GLU A 117 -26.56 20.29 3.67
CA GLU A 117 -25.58 21.17 3.01
C GLU A 117 -24.17 21.04 3.60
N SER A 118 -24.09 20.71 4.90
CA SER A 118 -22.85 20.57 5.67
C SER A 118 -22.97 19.43 6.70
N TYR A 119 -21.83 18.81 7.00
CA TYR A 119 -21.71 17.71 7.96
C TYR A 119 -20.57 18.00 8.93
N ALA A 120 -20.75 17.60 10.19
CA ALA A 120 -19.70 17.67 11.19
C ALA A 120 -18.55 16.72 10.85
N PHE A 121 -17.34 17.01 11.36
CA PHE A 121 -16.14 16.20 11.12
C PHE A 121 -16.35 14.72 11.45
N GLU A 122 -16.99 14.42 12.57
CA GLU A 122 -17.24 13.06 13.03
C GLU A 122 -18.18 12.28 12.11
N GLN A 123 -19.22 12.93 11.58
CA GLN A 123 -20.15 12.34 10.61
C GLN A 123 -19.43 11.99 9.31
N LYS A 124 -18.60 12.90 8.80
CA LYS A 124 -17.78 12.66 7.60
C LYS A 124 -16.81 11.49 7.80
N ALA A 125 -16.14 11.45 8.96
CA ALA A 125 -15.23 10.35 9.29
C ALA A 125 -15.96 9.01 9.45
N LYS A 126 -17.21 9.01 9.93
CA LYS A 126 -18.06 7.81 10.01
C LYS A 126 -18.46 7.31 8.61
N LEU A 127 -18.87 8.21 7.73
CA LEU A 127 -19.22 7.89 6.33
C LEU A 127 -18.04 7.29 5.55
N LEU A 128 -16.85 7.87 5.72
CA LEU A 128 -15.61 7.38 5.09
C LEU A 128 -15.26 5.97 5.56
N ARG A 129 -15.30 5.74 6.88
CA ARG A 129 -15.03 4.42 7.49
C ARG A 129 -16.06 3.36 7.10
N ALA A 130 -17.30 3.75 6.84
CA ALA A 130 -18.33 2.84 6.37
C ALA A 130 -18.08 2.35 4.93
N ASN A 131 -17.34 3.12 4.12
CA ASN A 131 -17.12 2.84 2.70
C ASN A 131 -15.62 2.94 2.29
N PRO A 132 -14.74 2.12 2.87
CA PRO A 132 -13.30 2.23 2.66
C PRO A 132 -12.88 1.93 1.20
N VAL A 133 -13.61 1.06 0.50
CA VAL A 133 -13.33 0.72 -0.91
C VAL A 133 -13.56 1.92 -1.83
N LEU A 134 -14.67 2.64 -1.65
CA LEU A 134 -14.97 3.84 -2.42
C LEU A 134 -13.98 4.97 -2.09
N ALA A 135 -13.62 5.13 -0.81
CA ALA A 135 -12.58 6.08 -0.41
C ALA A 135 -11.23 5.80 -1.11
N ALA A 136 -10.78 4.54 -1.12
CA ALA A 136 -9.56 4.14 -1.79
C ALA A 136 -9.61 4.38 -3.31
N ARG A 137 -10.71 4.01 -3.97
CA ARG A 137 -10.89 4.18 -5.42
C ARG A 137 -10.91 5.65 -5.84
N LEU A 138 -11.53 6.49 -5.02
CA LEU A 138 -11.59 7.92 -5.28
C LEU A 138 -10.23 8.61 -5.06
N PHE A 139 -9.49 8.19 -4.03
CA PHE A 139 -8.09 8.61 -3.85
C PHE A 139 -7.24 8.18 -5.05
N GLU A 140 -7.33 6.91 -5.45
CA GLU A 140 -6.59 6.37 -6.61
C GLU A 140 -6.86 7.21 -7.86
N ARG A 141 -8.13 7.53 -8.15
CA ARG A 141 -8.46 8.36 -9.31
C ARG A 141 -7.81 9.75 -9.25
N ARG A 142 -7.81 10.41 -8.09
CA ARG A 142 -7.15 11.72 -7.93
C ARG A 142 -5.63 11.61 -8.00
N PHE A 143 -5.07 10.56 -7.38
CA PHE A 143 -3.64 10.27 -7.43
C PHE A 143 -3.18 10.04 -8.88
N THR A 144 -3.85 9.16 -9.62
CA THR A 144 -3.55 8.91 -11.04
C THR A 144 -3.67 10.17 -11.89
N SER A 145 -4.71 10.99 -11.70
CA SER A 145 -4.83 12.26 -12.41
C SER A 145 -3.69 13.22 -12.08
N LEU A 146 -3.27 13.29 -10.82
CA LEU A 146 -2.12 14.09 -10.41
C LEU A 146 -0.83 13.58 -11.06
N MET A 147 -0.58 12.27 -11.01
CA MET A 147 0.59 11.66 -11.65
C MET A 147 0.62 11.91 -13.16
N ASN A 148 -0.54 11.82 -13.81
CA ASN A 148 -0.68 12.10 -15.23
C ASN A 148 -0.45 13.57 -15.59
N LEU A 149 -0.59 14.49 -14.65
CA LEU A 149 -0.29 15.90 -14.88
C LEU A 149 1.18 16.22 -14.57
N PHE A 150 1.68 15.75 -13.41
CA PHE A 150 2.96 16.17 -12.87
C PHE A 150 4.15 15.33 -13.33
N VAL A 151 3.92 14.07 -13.67
CA VAL A 151 4.99 13.08 -13.86
C VAL A 151 4.99 12.51 -15.27
N THR A 152 3.86 11.97 -15.74
CA THR A 152 3.79 11.35 -17.08
C THR A 152 3.19 12.26 -18.15
N GLY A 153 2.63 13.41 -17.75
CA GLY A 153 2.04 14.38 -18.66
C GLY A 153 3.05 15.39 -19.20
N GLY A 154 2.67 16.05 -20.30
CA GLY A 154 3.48 17.11 -20.93
C GLY A 154 3.47 18.46 -20.21
N ALA A 155 2.86 18.55 -19.02
CA ALA A 155 2.84 19.81 -18.26
C ALA A 155 4.22 20.17 -17.68
N CYS A 156 5.13 19.19 -17.60
CA CYS A 156 6.54 19.35 -17.20
C CYS A 156 6.73 20.18 -15.92
N CYS A 157 5.77 20.13 -14.98
CA CYS A 157 5.78 20.97 -13.78
C CYS A 157 7.00 20.71 -12.88
N LEU A 158 7.53 19.48 -12.92
CA LEU A 158 8.73 19.07 -12.21
C LEU A 158 9.96 19.01 -13.12
N GLY A 159 9.85 19.38 -14.40
CA GLY A 159 10.85 19.11 -15.44
C GLY A 159 10.66 17.75 -16.12
N ASN A 160 11.70 17.27 -16.79
CA ASN A 160 11.68 15.94 -17.44
C ASN A 160 11.87 14.86 -16.37
N VAL A 161 10.80 14.16 -16.01
CA VAL A 161 10.87 13.08 -15.00
C VAL A 161 11.43 11.82 -15.65
N LYS A 162 12.59 11.37 -15.16
CA LYS A 162 13.27 10.17 -15.64
C LYS A 162 12.62 8.90 -15.10
N ASP A 163 12.32 8.90 -13.80
CA ASP A 163 11.64 7.78 -13.14
C ASP A 163 11.01 8.23 -11.81
N TRP A 164 10.08 7.44 -11.29
CA TRP A 164 9.39 7.70 -10.03
C TRP A 164 8.94 6.41 -9.36
N PHE A 165 8.86 6.43 -8.04
CA PHE A 165 8.34 5.31 -7.26
C PHE A 165 7.36 5.83 -6.23
N ALA A 166 6.20 5.18 -6.05
CA ALA A 166 5.23 5.54 -5.03
C ALA A 166 4.92 4.38 -4.09
N ARG A 167 4.91 4.66 -2.79
CA ARG A 167 4.37 3.78 -1.75
C ARG A 167 3.16 4.43 -1.13
N ILE A 168 2.00 3.76 -1.22
CA ILE A 168 0.75 4.21 -0.60
C ILE A 168 0.56 3.42 0.69
N GLU A 169 0.35 4.12 1.80
CA GLU A 169 0.05 3.58 3.11
C GLU A 169 -1.31 4.08 3.59
N LEU A 170 -2.09 3.21 4.22
CA LEU A 170 -3.33 3.62 4.88
C LEU A 170 -2.99 4.05 6.31
N GLN A 171 -3.24 5.32 6.63
CA GLN A 171 -3.09 5.81 8.00
C GLN A 171 -4.20 5.28 8.90
N LEU A 172 -4.03 5.40 10.22
CA LEU A 172 -4.99 4.96 11.26
C LEU A 172 -6.44 5.44 11.07
N ARG A 173 -6.67 6.45 10.22
CA ARG A 173 -8.00 6.98 9.87
C ARG A 173 -8.65 6.28 8.67
N GLY A 174 -7.96 5.32 8.04
CA GLY A 174 -8.35 4.69 6.78
C GLY A 174 -8.06 5.54 5.54
N SER A 175 -7.34 6.66 5.72
CA SER A 175 -7.03 7.62 4.66
C SER A 175 -5.67 7.29 4.03
N PRO A 176 -5.58 7.20 2.68
CA PRO A 176 -4.32 6.95 2.00
C PRO A 176 -3.33 8.11 2.13
N HIS A 177 -2.05 7.76 2.27
CA HIS A 177 -0.93 8.68 2.25
C HIS A 177 0.17 8.08 1.37
N SER A 178 0.71 8.87 0.44
CA SER A 178 1.74 8.40 -0.49
C SER A 178 3.10 9.02 -0.20
N TYR A 179 4.14 8.21 -0.22
CA TYR A 179 5.54 8.61 -0.22
C TYR A 179 6.14 8.34 -1.59
N MET A 180 6.77 9.36 -2.20
CA MET A 180 7.10 9.30 -3.61
C MET A 180 8.46 9.94 -3.95
N PRO A 181 9.56 9.18 -3.86
CA PRO A 181 10.83 9.57 -4.45
C PRO A 181 10.71 9.67 -5.98
N THR A 182 11.20 10.79 -6.53
CA THR A 182 11.09 11.14 -7.95
C THR A 182 12.44 11.64 -8.48
N TRP A 183 12.85 11.17 -9.66
CA TRP A 183 14.11 11.54 -10.31
C TRP A 183 13.85 12.39 -11.53
N VAL A 184 14.44 13.58 -11.56
CA VAL A 184 14.27 14.54 -12.65
C VAL A 184 15.61 14.77 -13.33
N GLU A 185 15.60 14.77 -14.65
CA GLU A 185 16.77 15.06 -15.47
C GLU A 185 17.12 16.55 -15.45
N GLY A 186 18.42 16.88 -15.40
CA GLY A 186 18.89 18.26 -15.41
C GLY A 186 18.56 19.04 -14.14
N ALA A 187 18.21 18.35 -13.05
CA ALA A 187 17.93 18.98 -11.77
C ALA A 187 19.15 19.80 -11.27
N PRO A 188 18.93 20.97 -10.66
CA PRO A 188 20.01 21.81 -10.16
C PRO A 188 20.82 21.05 -9.11
N LYS A 189 22.14 21.06 -9.28
CA LYS A 189 23.06 20.44 -8.32
C LYS A 189 23.29 21.41 -7.17
N TYR A 190 23.03 20.94 -5.95
CA TYR A 190 23.41 21.67 -4.76
C TYR A 190 24.92 21.48 -4.53
N TYR A 191 25.68 22.57 -4.65
CA TYR A 191 27.13 22.55 -4.48
C TYR A 191 27.57 22.87 -3.03
N GLY A 192 26.62 23.03 -2.10
CA GLY A 192 26.89 23.50 -0.74
C GLY A 192 27.25 25.00 -0.70
N PRO A 193 27.26 25.61 0.50
CA PRO A 193 28.09 26.77 0.78
C PRO A 193 29.58 26.40 0.85
#